data_AF-A0A482WB29-F1
#
_entry.id   AF-A0A482WB29-F1
#
_cell.length_a   1.000
_cell.length_b   1.000
_cell.length_c   1.000
_cell.angle_alpha   90.00
_cell.angle_beta   90.00
_cell.angle_gamma   90.00
#
_symmetry.space_group_name_H-M   'P 1'
#
loop_
_entity.id
_entity.type
_entity.pdbx_description
1 polymer ?
#
loop_
_entity_poly.entity_id
_entity_poly.type
_entity_poly.pdbx_seq_one_letter_code
_entity_poly.pdbx_strand_id
1 'polypeptide(L)'
;MSKWYGDKIKQSPDYGRIINSSHFKRIVKLLEGAKIAYGGDFDTEERYIQPTIIVDVKPTDPIMQEEIFGPVLPIINVDNATDAINFINQREKPLALYVFSNKKGDVDLFIRNTSSGGVCINDTMMHFTCESLPFGGVGNSGVGAYHGKFSFDTFSHKKGILIKNTGKLGEKLQNARYPPYNDSKINFLSTMTKKRPSIPMKYLWHVITFGLGVMVTLAAKCACNYLEYKQKK
;
A
#
# COMPACT_ATOMS: atom_id res chain seq x y z
N MET A 1 -22.68 -7.49 21.60
CA MET A 1 -21.87 -7.67 22.82
C MET A 1 -22.26 -8.93 23.59
N SER A 2 -23.53 -9.14 23.96
CA SER A 2 -23.95 -10.35 24.71
C SER A 2 -23.61 -11.67 24.01
N LYS A 3 -23.75 -11.75 22.68
CA LYS A 3 -23.34 -12.94 21.91
C LYS A 3 -21.85 -13.28 22.03
N TRP A 4 -20.99 -12.28 22.23
CA TRP A 4 -19.53 -12.47 22.28
C TRP A 4 -19.02 -12.64 23.71
N TYR A 5 -19.57 -11.88 24.67
CA TYR A 5 -19.03 -11.78 26.03
C TYR A 5 -20.05 -12.15 27.11
N GLY A 6 -21.21 -12.68 26.75
CA GLY A 6 -22.32 -12.94 27.66
C GLY A 6 -23.00 -11.67 28.20
N ASP A 7 -24.03 -11.86 29.01
CA ASP A 7 -24.81 -10.75 29.59
C ASP A 7 -24.02 -9.96 30.64
N LYS A 8 -23.09 -10.63 31.33
CA LYS A 8 -22.19 -10.03 32.32
C LYS A 8 -20.78 -9.94 31.75
N ILE A 9 -20.54 -8.96 30.88
CA ILE A 9 -19.26 -8.75 30.19
C ILE A 9 -18.07 -8.73 31.15
N LYS A 10 -18.23 -8.12 32.34
CA LYS A 10 -17.20 -8.09 33.39
C LYS A 10 -16.74 -9.50 33.80
N GLN A 11 -17.62 -10.49 33.79
CA GLN A 11 -17.32 -11.88 34.17
C GLN A 11 -16.82 -12.72 32.99
N SER A 12 -16.80 -12.17 31.78
CA SER A 12 -16.35 -12.89 30.59
C SER A 12 -14.85 -13.21 30.66
N PRO A 13 -14.43 -14.47 30.45
CA PRO A 13 -13.02 -14.83 30.38
C PRO A 13 -12.34 -14.30 29.11
N ASP A 14 -13.13 -13.98 28.07
CA ASP A 14 -12.64 -13.51 26.77
C ASP A 14 -12.48 -11.98 26.70
N TYR A 15 -12.76 -11.27 27.79
CA TYR A 15 -12.68 -9.81 27.84
C TYR A 15 -11.55 -9.34 28.76
N GLY A 16 -10.56 -8.68 28.16
CA GLY A 16 -9.36 -8.21 28.85
C GLY A 16 -9.60 -7.11 29.89
N ARG A 17 -8.51 -6.70 30.55
CA ARG A 17 -8.47 -5.59 31.51
C ARG A 17 -7.47 -4.54 31.08
N ILE A 18 -7.66 -3.31 31.53
CA ILE A 18 -6.70 -2.24 31.27
C ILE A 18 -5.40 -2.55 32.01
N ILE A 19 -4.28 -2.37 31.30
CA ILE A 19 -2.96 -2.84 31.72
C ILE A 19 -2.52 -2.33 33.11
N ASN A 20 -2.84 -1.07 33.44
CA ASN A 20 -2.51 -0.47 34.73
C ASN A 20 -3.48 0.68 35.08
N SER A 21 -3.38 1.17 36.33
CA SER A 21 -4.28 2.20 36.86
C SER A 21 -4.12 3.57 36.19
N SER A 22 -2.94 3.88 35.63
CA SER A 22 -2.71 5.15 34.91
C SER A 22 -3.49 5.18 33.59
N HIS A 23 -3.36 4.13 32.77
CA HIS A 23 -4.14 3.99 31.54
C HIS A 23 -5.63 3.92 31.82
N PHE A 24 -6.03 3.24 32.90
CA PHE A 24 -7.42 3.18 33.32
C PHE A 24 -7.98 4.58 33.61
N LYS A 25 -7.31 5.36 34.47
CA LYS A 25 -7.72 6.73 34.82
C LYS A 25 -7.75 7.64 33.59
N ARG A 26 -6.77 7.52 32.68
CA ARG A 26 -6.74 8.27 31.43
C ARG A 26 -7.99 7.99 30.59
N ILE A 27 -8.33 6.72 30.36
CA ILE A 27 -9.49 6.35 29.54
C ILE A 27 -10.81 6.78 30.21
N VAL A 28 -10.95 6.57 31.53
CA VAL A 28 -12.15 7.02 32.27
C VAL A 28 -12.34 8.53 32.15
N LYS A 29 -11.26 9.31 32.22
CA LYS A 29 -11.31 10.77 32.02
C LYS A 29 -11.83 11.16 30.62
N LEU A 30 -11.57 10.36 29.59
CA LEU A 30 -12.11 10.61 28.24
C LEU A 30 -13.62 10.39 28.15
N LEU A 31 -14.24 9.70 29.12
CA LEU A 31 -15.68 9.49 29.18
C LEU A 31 -16.42 10.66 29.84
N GLU A 32 -15.71 11.55 30.56
CA GLU A 32 -16.32 12.68 31.27
C GLU A 32 -16.98 13.65 30.30
N GLY A 33 -18.30 13.89 30.48
CA GLY A 33 -19.07 14.80 29.63
C GLY A 33 -19.42 14.25 28.24
N ALA A 34 -19.04 13.01 27.93
CA ALA A 34 -19.32 12.38 26.66
C ALA A 34 -20.75 11.80 26.60
N LYS A 35 -21.37 11.82 25.43
CA LYS A 35 -22.70 11.21 25.23
C LYS A 35 -22.58 9.72 24.93
N ILE A 36 -22.75 8.91 25.96
CA ILE A 36 -22.66 7.44 25.88
C ILE A 36 -23.96 6.87 25.29
N ALA A 37 -23.84 6.17 24.15
CA ALA A 37 -24.95 5.46 23.52
C ALA A 37 -25.07 4.01 24.00
N TYR A 38 -23.95 3.40 24.39
CA TYR A 38 -23.89 2.04 24.91
C TYR A 38 -22.70 1.88 25.86
N GLY A 39 -22.88 1.11 26.92
CA GLY A 39 -21.84 0.81 27.89
C GLY A 39 -21.61 1.92 28.90
N GLY A 40 -20.35 2.21 29.22
CA GLY A 40 -19.95 3.27 30.16
C GLY A 40 -19.62 2.80 31.57
N ASP A 41 -19.95 1.55 31.93
CA ASP A 41 -19.60 1.03 33.26
C ASP A 41 -18.09 0.77 33.37
N PHE A 42 -17.54 1.04 34.55
CA PHE A 42 -16.15 0.73 34.86
C PHE A 42 -15.97 0.31 36.33
N ASP A 43 -14.88 -0.40 36.59
CA ASP A 43 -14.46 -0.83 37.92
C ASP A 43 -12.96 -0.57 38.10
N THR A 44 -12.62 0.28 39.07
CA THR A 44 -11.26 0.72 39.35
C THR A 44 -10.37 -0.41 39.88
N GLU A 45 -10.91 -1.29 40.74
CA GLU A 45 -10.15 -2.35 41.39
C GLU A 45 -9.73 -3.42 40.37
N GLU A 46 -10.67 -3.79 39.49
CA GLU A 46 -10.40 -4.75 38.41
C GLU A 46 -9.80 -4.11 37.15
N ARG A 47 -9.67 -2.78 37.08
CA ARG A 47 -9.30 -2.02 35.88
C ARG A 47 -10.14 -2.41 34.67
N TYR A 48 -11.44 -2.60 34.92
CA TYR A 48 -12.42 -2.99 33.91
C TYR A 48 -13.09 -1.74 33.36
N ILE A 49 -13.18 -1.64 32.04
CA ILE A 49 -14.01 -0.65 31.34
C ILE A 49 -14.87 -1.44 30.37
N GLN A 50 -16.19 -1.29 30.45
CA GLN A 50 -17.14 -1.93 29.55
C GLN A 50 -16.93 -1.44 28.10
N PRO A 51 -17.16 -2.27 27.07
CA PRO A 51 -17.20 -1.79 25.69
C PRO A 51 -18.18 -0.62 25.57
N THR A 52 -17.65 0.55 25.21
CA THR A 52 -18.40 1.81 25.27
C THR A 52 -18.48 2.44 23.89
N ILE A 53 -19.69 2.83 23.48
CA ILE A 53 -19.93 3.58 22.24
C ILE A 53 -20.34 5.00 22.61
N ILE A 54 -19.66 5.97 22.03
CA ILE A 54 -19.93 7.39 22.24
C ILE A 54 -20.40 8.00 20.92
N VAL A 55 -21.45 8.81 20.97
CA VAL A 55 -22.05 9.46 19.82
C VAL A 55 -22.03 10.98 19.98
N ASP A 56 -22.37 11.71 18.93
CA ASP A 56 -22.35 13.18 18.89
C ASP A 56 -20.98 13.77 19.27
N VAL A 57 -19.91 13.05 18.91
CA VAL A 57 -18.53 13.43 19.22
C VAL A 57 -18.06 14.52 18.27
N LYS A 58 -17.47 15.58 18.81
CA LYS A 58 -16.86 16.65 18.03
C LYS A 58 -15.38 16.35 17.76
N PRO A 59 -14.86 16.78 16.60
CA PRO A 59 -13.43 16.63 16.27
C PRO A 59 -12.46 17.24 17.29
N THR A 60 -12.92 18.21 18.09
CA THR A 60 -12.17 18.93 19.13
C THR A 60 -12.27 18.30 20.52
N ASP A 61 -13.12 17.30 20.70
CA ASP A 61 -13.30 16.68 22.02
C ASP A 61 -12.02 15.92 22.43
N PRO A 62 -11.70 15.84 23.74
CA PRO A 62 -10.49 15.19 24.23
C PRO A 62 -10.28 13.77 23.70
N ILE A 63 -11.37 12.99 23.59
CA ILE A 63 -11.34 11.61 23.07
C ILE A 63 -10.85 11.51 21.61
N MET A 64 -10.92 12.61 20.85
CA MET A 64 -10.47 12.69 19.46
C MET A 64 -9.08 13.32 19.30
N GLN A 65 -8.45 13.78 20.39
CA GLN A 65 -7.13 14.45 20.33
C GLN A 65 -5.96 13.49 20.54
N GLU A 66 -6.19 12.33 21.14
CA GLU A 66 -5.17 11.33 21.42
C GLU A 66 -5.66 9.93 21.07
N GLU A 67 -4.71 8.99 20.99
CA GLU A 67 -5.05 7.60 20.74
C GLU A 67 -5.73 6.97 21.97
N ILE A 68 -6.91 6.39 21.75
CA ILE A 68 -7.75 5.88 22.83
C ILE A 68 -7.08 4.69 23.53
N PHE A 69 -6.56 3.72 22.77
CA PHE A 69 -5.90 2.52 23.31
C PHE A 69 -6.71 1.83 24.43
N GLY A 70 -8.03 1.72 24.22
CA GLY A 70 -9.00 1.23 25.20
C GLY A 70 -10.34 0.89 24.56
N PRO A 71 -11.29 0.31 25.34
CA PRO A 71 -12.53 -0.23 24.81
C PRO A 71 -13.62 0.84 24.61
N VAL A 72 -13.25 1.96 24.01
CA VAL A 72 -14.15 3.09 23.75
C VAL A 72 -14.13 3.41 22.26
N LEU A 73 -15.30 3.46 21.64
CA LEU A 73 -15.48 3.70 20.22
C LEU A 73 -16.33 4.97 19.99
N PRO A 74 -15.70 6.13 19.72
CA PRO A 74 -16.42 7.32 19.30
C PRO A 74 -16.92 7.18 17.86
N ILE A 75 -18.16 7.62 17.62
CA ILE A 75 -18.78 7.69 16.30
C ILE A 75 -18.91 9.16 15.89
N ILE A 76 -18.31 9.49 14.75
CA ILE A 76 -18.45 10.79 14.09
C ILE A 76 -19.26 10.58 12.82
N ASN A 77 -20.35 11.32 12.69
CA ASN A 77 -21.14 11.34 11.46
C ASN A 77 -20.50 12.27 10.44
N VAL A 78 -20.47 11.83 9.19
CA VAL A 78 -19.98 12.57 8.03
C VAL A 78 -20.99 12.43 6.91
N ASP A 79 -21.13 13.45 6.07
CA ASP A 79 -22.18 13.48 5.05
C ASP A 79 -21.89 12.53 3.89
N ASN A 80 -20.62 12.31 3.58
CA ASN A 80 -20.18 11.46 2.46
C ASN A 80 -18.72 10.98 2.61
N ALA A 81 -18.29 10.14 1.66
CA ALA A 81 -16.93 9.58 1.65
C ALA A 81 -15.84 10.65 1.47
N THR A 82 -16.09 11.72 0.71
CA THR A 82 -15.11 12.80 0.52
C THR A 82 -14.86 13.56 1.83
N ASP A 83 -15.91 13.84 2.60
CA ASP A 83 -15.77 14.48 3.91
C ASP A 83 -15.03 13.57 4.91
N ALA A 84 -15.29 12.26 4.87
CA ALA A 84 -14.53 11.28 5.65
C ALA A 84 -13.03 11.29 5.29
N ILE A 85 -12.70 11.29 3.99
CA ILE A 85 -11.32 11.35 3.49
C ILE A 85 -10.64 12.65 3.92
N ASN A 86 -11.32 13.79 3.80
CA ASN A 86 -10.81 15.09 4.24
C ASN A 86 -10.54 15.09 5.75
N PHE A 87 -11.45 14.52 6.54
CA PHE A 87 -11.30 14.38 7.99
C PHE A 87 -10.07 13.53 8.37
N ILE A 88 -9.84 12.42 7.66
CA ILE A 88 -8.67 11.55 7.86
C ILE A 88 -7.39 12.30 7.48
N ASN A 89 -7.36 12.96 6.32
CA ASN A 89 -6.17 13.63 5.81
C ASN A 89 -5.74 14.87 6.60
N GLN A 90 -6.63 15.46 7.41
CA GLN A 90 -6.29 16.54 8.34
C GLN A 90 -5.54 16.06 9.58
N ARG A 91 -5.34 14.74 9.73
CA ARG A 91 -4.68 14.10 10.87
C ARG A 91 -3.42 13.37 10.44
N GLU A 92 -2.66 12.97 11.45
CA GLU A 92 -1.50 12.13 11.25
C GLU A 92 -1.87 10.79 10.61
N LYS A 93 -0.99 10.31 9.74
CA LYS A 93 -1.21 9.08 8.96
C LYS A 93 -1.31 7.87 9.88
N PRO A 94 -2.45 7.17 9.92
CA PRO A 94 -2.67 6.07 10.84
C PRO A 94 -1.92 4.81 10.40
N LEU A 95 -1.70 3.90 11.35
CA LEU A 95 -1.12 2.59 11.05
C LEU A 95 -2.04 1.76 10.16
N ALA A 96 -3.34 1.77 10.43
CA ALA A 96 -4.35 1.04 9.68
C ALA A 96 -5.55 1.93 9.34
N LEU A 97 -6.11 1.72 8.15
CA LEU A 97 -7.38 2.28 7.73
C LEU A 97 -8.36 1.14 7.42
N TYR A 98 -9.58 1.24 7.94
CA TYR A 98 -10.64 0.26 7.71
C TYR A 98 -11.82 0.91 7.00
N VAL A 99 -12.27 0.30 5.90
CA VAL A 99 -13.38 0.82 5.09
C VAL A 99 -14.41 -0.29 4.89
N PHE A 100 -15.64 -0.04 5.31
CA PHE A 100 -16.77 -0.95 5.10
C PHE A 100 -17.66 -0.38 3.98
N SER A 101 -17.61 -0.99 2.80
CA SER A 101 -18.46 -0.62 1.67
C SER A 101 -18.53 -1.76 0.64
N ASN A 102 -19.71 -1.93 0.03
CA ASN A 102 -19.90 -2.80 -1.14
C ASN A 102 -19.76 -2.03 -2.47
N LYS A 103 -19.64 -0.70 -2.42
CA LYS A 103 -19.48 0.14 -3.60
C LYS A 103 -18.01 0.28 -3.93
N LYS A 104 -17.59 -0.30 -5.06
CA LYS A 104 -16.20 -0.20 -5.53
C LYS A 104 -15.72 1.25 -5.69
N GLY A 105 -16.60 2.15 -6.12
CA GLY A 105 -16.28 3.57 -6.25
C GLY A 105 -15.81 4.19 -4.93
N ASP A 106 -16.52 3.92 -3.83
CA ASP A 106 -16.16 4.43 -2.51
C ASP A 106 -14.82 3.83 -2.04
N VAL A 107 -14.65 2.52 -2.20
CA VAL A 107 -13.41 1.81 -1.85
C VAL A 107 -12.20 2.41 -2.60
N ASP A 108 -12.33 2.59 -3.92
CA ASP A 108 -11.29 3.18 -4.76
C ASP A 108 -10.97 4.63 -4.34
N LEU A 109 -11.98 5.40 -3.90
CA LEU A 109 -11.78 6.76 -3.39
C LEU A 109 -10.90 6.76 -2.13
N PHE A 110 -11.21 5.93 -1.14
CA PHE A 110 -10.40 5.85 0.09
C PHE A 110 -8.97 5.40 -0.20
N ILE A 111 -8.80 4.34 -1.00
CA ILE A 111 -7.47 3.79 -1.32
C ILE A 111 -6.58 4.82 -2.03
N ARG A 112 -7.15 5.61 -2.95
CA ARG A 112 -6.38 6.58 -3.76
C ARG A 112 -6.10 7.89 -3.05
N ASN A 113 -6.97 8.30 -2.13
CA ASN A 113 -6.96 9.65 -1.57
C ASN A 113 -6.60 9.69 -0.08
N THR A 114 -6.15 8.59 0.52
CA THR A 114 -5.63 8.55 1.89
C THR A 114 -4.25 7.90 1.93
N SER A 115 -3.52 8.07 3.05
CA SER A 115 -2.22 7.43 3.28
C SER A 115 -2.21 6.81 4.68
N SER A 116 -1.99 5.50 4.75
CA SER A 116 -1.89 4.71 5.99
C SER A 116 -0.85 3.60 5.82
N GLY A 117 -0.47 2.94 6.91
CA GLY A 117 0.44 1.79 6.86
C GLY A 117 -0.18 0.59 6.11
N GLY A 118 -1.43 0.26 6.46
CA GLY A 118 -2.23 -0.74 5.77
C GLY A 118 -3.69 -0.32 5.59
N VAL A 119 -4.41 -0.98 4.68
CA VAL A 119 -5.84 -0.80 4.46
C VAL A 119 -6.53 -2.16 4.47
N CYS A 120 -7.66 -2.28 5.18
CA CYS A 120 -8.52 -3.45 5.11
C CYS A 120 -9.94 -3.02 4.67
N ILE A 121 -10.50 -3.76 3.69
CA ILE A 121 -11.83 -3.50 3.15
C ILE A 121 -12.77 -4.58 3.67
N ASN A 122 -13.89 -4.18 4.27
CA ASN A 122 -14.92 -5.05 4.84
C ASN A 122 -14.43 -6.01 5.94
N ASP A 123 -13.30 -5.69 6.58
CA ASP A 123 -12.78 -6.40 7.73
C ASP A 123 -11.89 -5.46 8.57
N THR A 124 -11.49 -5.89 9.76
CA THR A 124 -10.48 -5.23 10.58
C THR A 124 -9.41 -6.22 10.98
N MET A 125 -8.19 -5.77 11.31
CA MET A 125 -7.06 -6.57 11.79
C MET A 125 -6.50 -7.63 10.81
N MET A 126 -7.32 -8.28 9.98
CA MET A 126 -6.93 -9.48 9.23
C MET A 126 -5.77 -9.29 8.24
N HIS A 127 -5.57 -8.08 7.73
CA HIS A 127 -4.39 -7.76 6.90
C HIS A 127 -3.06 -8.03 7.62
N PHE A 128 -3.02 -7.93 8.95
CA PHE A 128 -1.86 -8.32 9.77
C PHE A 128 -1.52 -9.81 9.62
N THR A 129 -2.52 -10.69 9.53
CA THR A 129 -2.30 -12.14 9.46
C THR A 129 -1.74 -12.63 8.13
N CYS A 130 -1.71 -11.77 7.11
CA CYS A 130 -1.25 -12.12 5.77
C CYS A 130 0.26 -11.86 5.63
N GLU A 131 1.08 -12.89 5.80
CA GLU A 131 2.56 -12.78 5.76
C GLU A 131 3.13 -12.27 4.42
N SER A 132 2.35 -12.35 3.34
CA SER A 132 2.73 -11.79 2.03
C SER A 132 2.52 -10.28 1.92
N LEU A 133 1.88 -9.66 2.92
CA LEU A 133 1.74 -8.21 3.02
C LEU A 133 2.80 -7.64 3.98
N PRO A 134 3.45 -6.52 3.63
CA PRO A 134 4.31 -5.83 4.58
C PRO A 134 3.45 -5.23 5.70
N PHE A 135 3.87 -5.41 6.95
CA PHE A 135 3.25 -4.76 8.10
C PHE A 135 4.20 -3.68 8.64
N GLY A 136 3.73 -2.43 8.61
CA GLY A 136 4.53 -1.26 8.98
C GLY A 136 3.72 0.03 8.84
N GLY A 137 4.24 1.10 9.44
CA GLY A 137 3.62 2.43 9.42
C GLY A 137 4.15 3.32 8.31
N VAL A 138 3.60 4.54 8.25
CA VAL A 138 4.08 5.63 7.39
C VAL A 138 3.92 6.96 8.11
N GLY A 139 4.96 7.79 8.13
CA GLY A 139 4.94 9.05 8.89
C GLY A 139 4.91 8.78 10.39
N ASN A 140 4.01 9.42 11.13
CA ASN A 140 3.95 9.31 12.59
C ASN A 140 3.53 7.91 13.08
N SER A 141 2.93 7.08 12.23
CA SER A 141 2.65 5.68 12.56
C SER A 141 3.86 4.74 12.43
N GLY A 142 4.98 5.22 11.87
CA GLY A 142 6.24 4.47 11.80
C GLY A 142 6.95 4.55 10.45
N VAL A 143 8.12 3.90 10.38
CA VAL A 143 8.95 3.78 9.18
C VAL A 143 9.46 2.36 9.05
N GLY A 144 9.52 1.86 7.81
CA GLY A 144 9.90 0.48 7.52
C GLY A 144 8.73 -0.49 7.68
N ALA A 145 9.00 -1.76 7.39
CA ALA A 145 8.00 -2.82 7.51
C ALA A 145 8.68 -4.16 7.78
N TYR A 146 7.91 -5.11 8.31
CA TYR A 146 8.32 -6.49 8.49
C TYR A 146 7.16 -7.43 8.08
N HIS A 147 7.17 -8.67 8.56
CA HIS A 147 6.42 -9.87 8.15
C HIS A 147 7.04 -10.67 7.03
N GLY A 148 6.97 -12.01 7.16
CA GLY A 148 7.47 -12.96 6.17
C GLY A 148 8.83 -12.57 5.57
N LYS A 149 8.85 -12.44 4.24
CA LYS A 149 10.04 -12.00 3.49
C LYS A 149 10.50 -10.58 3.85
N PHE A 150 9.58 -9.67 4.19
CA PHE A 150 9.92 -8.29 4.54
C PHE A 150 10.74 -8.21 5.82
N SER A 151 10.49 -9.10 6.80
CA SER A 151 11.37 -9.23 7.98
C SER A 151 12.80 -9.57 7.57
N PHE A 152 12.97 -10.59 6.71
CA PHE A 152 14.30 -10.98 6.21
C PHE A 152 14.97 -9.81 5.48
N ASP A 153 14.26 -9.13 4.60
CA ASP A 153 14.79 -7.98 3.85
C ASP A 153 15.17 -6.81 4.78
N THR A 154 14.40 -6.54 5.83
CA THR A 154 14.65 -5.47 6.80
C THR A 154 15.92 -5.72 7.63
N PHE A 155 16.20 -6.97 7.98
CA PHE A 155 17.41 -7.35 8.71
C PHE A 155 18.57 -7.79 7.81
N SER A 156 18.46 -7.55 6.50
CA SER A 156 19.48 -7.91 5.51
C SER A 156 20.09 -6.70 4.82
N HIS A 157 21.40 -6.74 4.60
CA HIS A 157 22.08 -5.80 3.71
C HIS A 157 22.06 -6.33 2.25
N LYS A 158 21.33 -5.64 1.37
CA LYS A 158 21.28 -5.95 -0.07
C LYS A 158 22.56 -5.48 -0.78
N LYS A 159 23.62 -6.29 -0.72
CA LYS A 159 24.94 -5.98 -1.30
C LYS A 159 24.91 -6.01 -2.84
N GLY A 160 25.07 -4.85 -3.48
CA GLY A 160 25.25 -4.75 -4.93
C GLY A 160 26.64 -5.24 -5.37
N ILE A 161 26.70 -6.18 -6.32
CA ILE A 161 27.95 -6.71 -6.88
C ILE A 161 27.87 -6.64 -8.41
N LEU A 162 28.85 -5.99 -9.04
CA LEU A 162 29.02 -5.97 -10.50
C LEU A 162 30.33 -6.67 -10.86
N ILE A 163 30.22 -7.80 -11.56
CA ILE A 163 31.37 -8.50 -12.13
C ILE A 163 31.42 -8.18 -13.63
N LYS A 164 32.49 -7.51 -14.06
CA LYS A 164 32.70 -7.17 -15.48
C LYS A 164 33.58 -8.22 -16.15
N ASN A 165 33.16 -8.67 -17.33
CA ASN A 165 34.02 -9.46 -18.21
C ASN A 165 35.11 -8.56 -18.82
N THR A 166 36.36 -9.02 -18.82
CA THR A 166 37.54 -8.31 -19.36
C THR A 166 37.77 -8.59 -20.86
N GLY A 167 36.84 -9.28 -21.52
CA GLY A 167 36.92 -9.59 -22.94
C GLY A 167 37.09 -8.34 -23.83
N LYS A 168 38.00 -8.42 -24.80
CA LYS A 168 38.40 -7.32 -25.69
C LYS A 168 37.22 -6.68 -26.44
N LEU A 169 36.22 -7.47 -26.83
CA LEU A 169 35.04 -6.97 -27.55
C LEU A 169 34.17 -6.07 -26.67
N GLY A 170 33.89 -6.49 -25.44
CA GLY A 170 33.12 -5.69 -24.48
C GLY A 170 33.84 -4.39 -24.11
N GLU A 171 35.16 -4.47 -23.96
CA GLU A 171 35.97 -3.29 -23.65
C GLU A 171 36.01 -2.29 -24.82
N LYS A 172 36.09 -2.78 -26.06
CA LYS A 172 36.00 -1.93 -27.27
C LYS A 172 34.63 -1.26 -27.40
N LEU A 173 33.54 -1.98 -27.13
CA LEU A 173 32.19 -1.42 -27.15
C LEU A 173 31.99 -0.33 -26.09
N GLN A 174 32.75 -0.38 -25.00
CA GLN A 174 32.71 0.59 -23.92
C GLN A 174 33.72 1.73 -24.07
N ASN A 175 34.50 1.78 -25.16
CA ASN A 175 35.57 2.78 -25.37
C ASN A 175 35.08 4.24 -25.27
N ALA A 176 33.80 4.50 -25.56
CA ALA A 176 33.22 5.83 -25.40
C ALA A 176 33.33 6.39 -23.96
N ARG A 177 33.49 5.53 -22.94
CA ARG A 177 33.69 5.93 -21.54
C ARG A 177 35.08 6.50 -21.23
N TYR A 178 36.06 6.31 -22.12
CA TYR A 178 37.44 6.73 -21.90
C TYR A 178 37.77 8.05 -22.62
N PRO A 179 38.54 8.95 -21.98
CA PRO A 179 39.11 10.13 -22.64
C PRO A 179 40.03 9.79 -23.82
N PRO A 180 40.29 10.74 -24.75
CA PRO A 180 39.65 12.05 -24.83
C PRO A 180 38.20 11.95 -25.32
N TYR A 181 37.35 12.85 -24.83
CA TYR A 181 35.94 12.93 -25.21
C TYR A 181 35.76 13.77 -26.47
N ASN A 182 34.82 13.37 -27.31
CA ASN A 182 34.36 14.13 -28.46
C ASN A 182 32.83 14.04 -28.56
N ASP A 183 32.21 14.89 -29.37
CA ASP A 183 30.75 14.95 -29.49
C ASP A 183 30.14 13.61 -29.88
N SER A 184 30.82 12.80 -30.69
CA SER A 184 30.36 11.46 -31.06
C SER A 184 30.28 10.51 -29.86
N LYS A 185 31.34 10.44 -29.02
CA LYS A 185 31.37 9.62 -27.80
C LYS A 185 30.32 10.08 -26.79
N ILE A 186 30.17 11.39 -26.60
CA ILE A 186 29.20 11.96 -25.66
C ILE A 186 27.77 11.71 -26.15
N ASN A 187 27.50 11.89 -27.45
CA ASN A 187 26.20 11.59 -28.04
C ASN A 187 25.86 10.10 -27.95
N PHE A 188 26.84 9.22 -28.18
CA PHE A 188 26.68 7.78 -28.00
C PHE A 188 26.36 7.43 -26.54
N LEU A 189 27.17 7.90 -25.58
CA LEU A 189 26.92 7.66 -24.15
C LEU A 189 25.56 8.19 -23.72
N SER A 190 25.21 9.43 -24.08
CA SER A 190 23.91 10.05 -23.81
C SER A 190 22.77 9.20 -24.39
N THR A 191 22.92 8.71 -25.62
CA THR A 191 21.90 7.86 -26.25
C THR A 191 21.75 6.49 -25.58
N MET A 192 22.84 5.96 -25.02
CA MET A 192 22.87 4.67 -24.32
C MET A 192 22.39 4.76 -22.86
N THR A 193 22.61 5.89 -22.18
CA THR A 193 22.21 6.09 -20.78
C THR A 193 20.84 6.75 -20.63
N LYS A 194 20.26 7.28 -21.71
CA LYS A 194 18.87 7.77 -21.73
C LYS A 194 17.94 6.69 -21.18
N LYS A 195 17.22 7.02 -20.09
CA LYS A 195 16.11 6.19 -19.59
C LYS A 195 15.07 6.06 -20.68
N ARG A 196 14.90 4.85 -21.21
CA ARG A 196 13.83 4.53 -22.16
C ARG A 196 12.65 3.98 -21.37
N PRO A 197 11.41 4.35 -21.70
CA PRO A 197 10.24 3.68 -21.13
C PRO A 197 10.32 2.19 -21.45
N SER A 198 9.87 1.34 -20.52
CA SER A 198 9.79 -0.10 -20.76
C SER A 198 8.93 -0.33 -22.00
N ILE A 199 9.45 -1.12 -22.94
CA ILE A 199 8.65 -1.57 -24.09
C ILE A 199 7.53 -2.44 -23.51
N PRO A 200 6.25 -2.09 -23.71
CA PRO A 200 5.17 -2.91 -23.20
C PRO A 200 5.17 -4.24 -23.96
N MET A 201 5.72 -5.28 -23.31
CA MET A 201 5.86 -6.63 -23.88
C MET A 201 4.55 -7.22 -24.42
N LYS A 202 3.40 -6.69 -23.96
CA LYS A 202 2.06 -6.99 -24.48
C LYS A 202 1.90 -6.75 -25.99
N TYR A 203 2.57 -5.73 -26.54
CA TYR A 203 2.45 -5.38 -27.97
C TYR A 203 3.60 -5.93 -28.82
N LEU A 204 4.65 -6.48 -28.20
CA LEU A 204 5.81 -7.03 -28.93
C LEU A 204 5.38 -8.14 -29.89
N TRP A 205 4.48 -9.02 -29.46
CA TRP A 205 3.92 -10.06 -30.32
C TRP A 205 3.15 -9.51 -31.52
N HIS A 206 2.43 -8.40 -31.34
CA HIS A 206 1.68 -7.75 -32.43
C HIS A 206 2.62 -7.15 -33.48
N VAL A 207 3.76 -6.60 -33.05
CA VAL A 207 4.79 -6.05 -33.94
C VAL A 207 5.51 -7.17 -34.70
N ILE A 208 5.82 -8.28 -34.02
CA ILE A 208 6.47 -9.45 -34.65
C ILE A 208 5.54 -10.09 -35.70
N THR A 209 4.26 -10.30 -35.38
CA THR A 209 3.30 -10.88 -36.33
C THR A 209 3.06 -9.97 -37.53
N PHE A 210 2.95 -8.66 -37.32
CA PHE A 210 2.86 -7.70 -38.42
C PHE A 210 4.09 -7.73 -39.34
N GLY A 211 5.30 -7.75 -38.75
CA GLY A 211 6.55 -7.82 -39.51
C GLY A 211 6.69 -9.09 -40.35
N LEU A 212 6.29 -10.24 -39.79
CA LEU A 212 6.22 -11.51 -40.53
C LEU A 212 5.21 -11.43 -41.68
N GLY A 213 4.04 -10.83 -41.47
CA GLY A 213 3.04 -10.63 -42.51
C GLY A 213 3.56 -9.80 -43.69
N VAL A 214 4.27 -8.70 -43.41
CA VAL A 214 4.90 -7.86 -44.45
C VAL A 214 5.98 -8.65 -45.22
N MET A 215 6.84 -9.38 -44.52
CA MET A 215 7.88 -10.21 -45.13
C MET A 215 7.30 -11.29 -46.06
N VAL A 216 6.26 -12.00 -45.63
CA VAL A 216 5.57 -13.00 -46.46
C VAL A 216 4.94 -12.35 -47.69
N THR A 217 4.32 -11.18 -47.54
CA THR A 217 3.70 -10.45 -48.65
C THR A 217 4.75 -10.00 -49.68
N LEU A 218 5.89 -9.50 -49.23
CA LEU A 218 7.01 -9.11 -50.09
C LEU A 218 7.61 -10.34 -50.79
N ALA A 219 7.78 -11.46 -50.08
CA ALA A 219 8.27 -12.71 -50.65
C ALA A 219 7.32 -13.25 -51.72
N ALA A 220 6.00 -13.25 -51.46
CA ALA A 220 4.99 -13.65 -52.43
C ALA A 220 4.99 -12.74 -53.66
N LYS A 221 5.08 -11.42 -53.47
CA LYS A 221 5.17 -10.47 -54.59
C LYS A 221 6.43 -10.69 -55.43
N CYS A 222 7.58 -10.92 -54.79
CA CYS A 222 8.82 -11.26 -55.50
C CYS A 222 8.70 -12.59 -56.27
N ALA A 223 8.06 -13.60 -55.68
CA ALA A 223 7.82 -14.88 -56.34
C ALA A 223 6.90 -14.75 -57.56
N CYS A 224 5.79 -14.01 -57.45
CA CYS A 224 4.90 -13.73 -58.58
C CYS A 224 5.62 -12.98 -59.70
N ASN A 225 6.36 -11.91 -59.38
CA ASN A 225 7.14 -11.17 -60.36
C ASN A 225 8.20 -12.05 -61.05
N TYR A 226 8.83 -12.97 -60.32
CA TYR A 226 9.80 -13.91 -60.88
C TYR A 226 9.14 -14.92 -61.85
N LEU A 227 7.94 -15.42 -61.51
CA LEU A 227 7.18 -16.34 -62.36
C LEU A 227 6.68 -15.65 -63.64
N GLU A 228 6.19 -14.41 -63.56
CA GLU A 228 5.79 -13.62 -64.73
C GLU A 228 6.99 -13.30 -65.65
N TYR A 229 8.16 -12.99 -65.08
CA TYR A 229 9.39 -12.82 -65.86
C TYR A 229 9.78 -14.10 -66.61
N LYS A 230 9.61 -15.27 -65.98
CA LYS A 230 9.94 -16.58 -66.56
C LYS A 230 8.98 -17.00 -67.69
N GLN A 231 7.72 -16.54 -67.67
CA GLN A 231 6.74 -16.81 -68.74
C GLN A 231 6.87 -15.91 -69.98
N LYS A 232 7.57 -14.77 -69.85
CA LYS A 232 7.85 -13.83 -70.96
C LYS A 232 9.16 -14.11 -71.71
N LYS A 233 9.87 -15.19 -71.35
CA LYS A 233 11.05 -15.72 -72.02
C LYS A 233 10.70 -17.02 -72.71
#